data_AF-A0A7C5P5M5-F1
#
_entry.id   AF-A0A7C5P5M5-F1
#
_cell.length_a   1.000
_cell.length_b   1.000
_cell.length_c   1.000
_cell.angle_alpha   90.00
_cell.angle_beta   90.00
_cell.angle_gamma   90.00
#
_symmetry.space_group_name_H-M   'P 1'
#
loop_
_entity.id
_entity.type
_entity.pdbx_description
1 polymer ?
#
loop_
_entity_poly.entity_id
_entity_poly.type
_entity_poly.pdbx_seq_one_letter_code
_entity_poly.pdbx_strand_id
1 'polypeptide(L)' 'MEVGLVKQINIDDEMQQSYLDYAMSVIVARALPDARDGFKPVHRRILHAMHAMGVRPDSPFRKSARIVG' A
#
# COMPACT_ATOMS: atom_id res chain seq x y z
N MET A 1 34.96 0.95 22.31
CA MET A 1 33.56 0.87 21.88
C MET A 1 33.47 1.72 20.62
N GLU A 2 33.73 1.12 19.46
CA GLU A 2 33.58 1.83 18.18
C GLU A 2 32.10 1.99 17.92
N VAL A 3 31.58 3.20 18.12
CA VAL A 3 30.26 3.57 17.63
C VAL A 3 30.32 3.38 16.11
N GLY A 4 29.51 2.47 15.58
CA GLY A 4 29.54 2.10 14.16
C GLY A 4 29.50 3.32 13.22
N LEU A 5 30.03 3.16 12.01
CA LEU A 5 30.16 4.22 11.00
C LEU A 5 28.88 5.07 10.86
N VAL A 6 28.87 6.26 11.49
CA VAL A 6 27.77 7.24 11.36
C VAL A 6 27.99 8.04 10.09
N LYS A 7 27.09 7.89 9.12
CA LYS A 7 27.07 8.74 7.92
C LYS A 7 26.35 10.05 8.26
N GLN A 8 27.05 11.17 8.11
CA GLN A 8 26.39 12.46 8.14
C GLN A 8 25.64 12.67 6.82
N ILE A 9 24.43 13.20 6.92
CA ILE A 9 23.53 13.48 5.81
C ILE A 9 23.09 14.94 5.91
N ASN A 10 23.06 15.63 4.77
CA ASN A 10 22.52 16.98 4.72
C ASN A 10 20.99 16.94 4.88
N ILE A 11 20.45 17.75 5.79
CA ILE A 11 19.03 17.76 6.10
C ILE A 11 18.16 18.19 4.91
N ASP A 12 18.61 19.14 4.09
CA ASP A 12 17.82 19.64 2.96
C ASP A 12 17.67 18.56 1.88
N ASP A 13 18.78 17.86 1.58
CA ASP A 13 18.80 16.76 0.62
C ASP A 13 17.93 15.59 1.09
N GLU A 14 18.04 15.21 2.38
CA GLU A 14 17.25 14.13 2.96
C GLU A 14 15.75 14.46 2.98
N MET A 15 15.40 15.68 3.37
CA MET A 15 14.00 16.12 3.40
C MET A 15 13.37 16.10 2.02
N GLN A 16 14.11 16.56 1.00
CA GLN A 16 13.62 16.52 -0.38
C GLN A 16 13.43 15.08 -0.86
N GLN A 17 14.42 14.21 -0.64
CA GLN A 17 14.34 12.82 -1.08
C GLN A 17 13.20 12.06 -0.37
N SER A 18 13.14 12.13 0.96
CA SER A 18 12.10 11.49 1.76
C SER A 18 10.69 12.00 1.39
N TYR A 19 10.55 13.30 1.12
CA TYR A 19 9.27 13.86 0.70
C TYR A 19 8.84 13.34 -0.67
N LEU A 20 9.75 13.32 -1.64
CA LEU A 20 9.47 12.83 -2.99
C LEU A 20 9.13 11.33 -2.98
N ASP A 21 9.85 10.53 -2.21
CA ASP A 21 9.58 9.10 -2.08
C ASP A 21 8.20 8.83 -1.48
N TYR A 22 7.86 9.57 -0.41
CA TYR A 22 6.52 9.46 0.19
C TYR A 22 5.44 9.92 -0.79
N ALA A 23 5.61 11.08 -1.41
CA ALA A 23 4.65 11.66 -2.34
C ALA A 23 4.39 10.70 -3.52
N MET A 24 5.43 10.17 -4.14
CA MET A 24 5.31 9.20 -5.23
C MET A 24 4.63 7.91 -4.78
N SER A 25 4.96 7.40 -3.59
CA SER A 25 4.29 6.21 -3.03
C SER A 25 2.78 6.43 -2.84
N VAL A 26 2.39 7.63 -2.41
CA VAL A 26 0.99 7.97 -2.18
C VAL A 26 0.27 8.12 -3.52
N ILE A 27 0.85 8.85 -4.47
CA ILE A 27 0.25 9.12 -5.78
C ILE A 27 0.03 7.81 -6.54
N VAL A 28 1.06 6.99 -6.68
CA VAL A 28 1.04 5.80 -7.55
C VAL A 28 0.37 4.61 -6.88
N ALA A 29 0.63 4.39 -5.58
CA ALA A 29 0.33 3.12 -4.93
C ALA A 29 -0.72 3.21 -3.80
N ARG A 30 -1.40 4.36 -3.63
CA ARG A 30 -2.37 4.52 -2.54
C ARG A 30 -3.58 5.36 -2.89
N ALA A 31 -3.38 6.60 -3.29
CA ALA A 31 -4.40 7.63 -3.31
C ALA A 31 -5.19 7.68 -4.62
N LEU A 32 -4.53 7.52 -5.77
CA LEU A 32 -5.19 7.60 -7.08
C LEU A 32 -5.61 6.22 -7.59
N PRO A 33 -6.77 6.13 -8.27
CA PRO A 33 -7.17 4.91 -8.95
C PRO A 33 -6.40 4.71 -10.25
N ASP A 34 -6.29 3.45 -10.68
CA ASP A 34 -5.81 3.12 -12.03
C ASP A 34 -6.91 3.41 -13.06
N ALA A 35 -6.56 3.99 -14.21
CA ALA A 35 -7.52 4.36 -15.24
C ALA A 35 -8.21 3.15 -15.90
N ARG A 36 -7.59 1.96 -15.86
CA ARG A 36 -8.11 0.76 -16.53
C ARG A 36 -9.31 0.14 -15.81
N ASP A 37 -9.30 0.19 -14.48
CA ASP A 37 -10.31 -0.47 -13.64
C ASP A 37 -10.97 0.48 -12.63
N GLY A 38 -10.48 1.71 -12.47
CA GLY A 38 -11.01 2.68 -11.52
C GLY A 38 -10.66 2.37 -10.05
N PHE A 39 -9.81 1.38 -9.78
CA PHE A 39 -9.53 0.93 -8.41
C PHE A 39 -8.22 1.44 -7.85
N LYS A 40 -8.27 1.89 -6.58
CA LYS A 40 -7.10 2.06 -5.73
C LYS A 40 -6.53 0.69 -5.35
N PRO A 41 -5.23 0.58 -5.04
CA PRO A 41 -4.60 -0.71 -4.74
C PRO A 41 -5.27 -1.52 -3.62
N VAL A 42 -5.83 -0.85 -2.59
CA VAL A 42 -6.53 -1.56 -1.49
C VAL A 42 -7.80 -2.27 -1.97
N HIS A 43 -8.58 -1.66 -2.86
CA HIS A 43 -9.81 -2.28 -3.38
C HIS A 43 -9.48 -3.52 -4.21
N ARG A 44 -8.46 -3.44 -5.06
CA ARG A 44 -8.00 -4.57 -5.87
C ARG A 44 -7.55 -5.76 -5.01
N ARG A 45 -6.83 -5.49 -3.91
CA ARG A 45 -6.41 -6.52 -2.94
C ARG A 45 -7.60 -7.18 -2.25
N ILE A 46 -8.59 -6.40 -1.81
CA ILE A 46 -9.80 -6.92 -1.16
C ILE A 46 -10.56 -7.85 -2.12
N LEU A 47 -10.85 -7.37 -3.34
CA LEU A 47 -11.59 -8.16 -4.32
C LEU A 47 -10.84 -9.43 -4.74
N HIS A 48 -9.52 -9.33 -4.93
CA HIS A 48 -8.69 -10.49 -5.24
C HIS A 48 -8.66 -11.51 -4.10
N ALA A 49 -8.53 -11.06 -2.85
CA ALA A 49 -8.55 -11.94 -1.69
C ALA A 49 -9.92 -12.64 -1.52
N MET A 50 -11.01 -11.89 -1.68
CA MET A 50 -12.37 -12.45 -1.67
C MET A 50 -12.55 -13.51 -2.76
N HIS A 51 -12.05 -13.24 -3.97
CA HIS A 51 -12.08 -14.19 -5.07
C HIS A 51 -11.28 -15.47 -4.76
N ALA A 52 -10.05 -15.32 -4.24
CA ALA A 52 -9.19 -16.44 -3.84
C ALA A 52 -9.80 -17.29 -2.70
N MET A 53 -10.55 -16.67 -1.80
CA MET A 53 -11.29 -17.34 -0.71
C MET A 53 -12.63 -17.96 -1.14
N GLY A 54 -13.02 -17.79 -2.40
CA GLY A 54 -14.30 -18.29 -2.92
C GLY A 54 -15.52 -17.55 -2.37
N VAL A 55 -15.35 -16.30 -1.91
CA VAL A 55 -16.47 -15.43 -1.52
C VAL A 55 -17.06 -14.83 -2.79
N ARG A 56 -18.06 -15.52 -3.33
CA ARG A 56 -18.79 -15.16 -4.54
C ARG A 56 -20.23 -14.75 -4.21
N PRO A 57 -20.95 -14.08 -5.12
CA PRO A 57 -22.33 -13.62 -4.88
C PRO A 57 -23.31 -14.75 -4.52
N ASP A 58 -23.05 -15.98 -4.95
CA ASP A 58 -23.82 -17.19 -4.69
C ASP A 58 -23.41 -17.91 -3.39
N SER A 59 -22.30 -17.51 -2.76
CA SER A 59 -21.79 -18.13 -1.53
C SER A 59 -22.39 -17.49 -0.26
N PRO A 60 -22.52 -18.25 0.85
CA PRO A 60 -22.95 -17.68 2.12
C PRO A 60 -22.01 -16.59 2.64
N PHE A 61 -22.58 -15.61 3.35
CA PHE A 61 -21.80 -14.52 3.94
C PHE A 61 -20.73 -15.03 4.91
N ARG A 62 -19.54 -14.42 4.83
CA ARG A 62 -18.43 -14.64 5.78
C ARG A 62 -18.19 -13.38 6.59
N LYS A 63 -17.72 -13.54 7.83
CA LYS A 63 -17.40 -12.41 8.72
C LYS A 63 -16.29 -11.55 8.10
N SER A 64 -16.43 -10.24 8.15
CA SER A 64 -15.48 -9.29 7.56
C SER A 64 -14.05 -9.45 8.10
N ALA A 65 -13.90 -9.76 9.39
CA ALA A 65 -12.59 -10.01 10.00
C ALA A 65 -11.80 -11.13 9.31
N ARG A 66 -12.50 -12.10 8.68
CA ARG A 66 -11.87 -13.18 7.92
C ARG A 66 -11.32 -12.74 6.56
N ILE A 67 -11.85 -11.65 6.00
CA ILE A 67 -11.43 -11.10 4.70
C ILE A 67 -10.29 -10.08 4.88
N VAL A 68 -10.29 -9.37 6.02
CA VAL A 68 -9.31 -8.32 6.34
C VAL A 68 -7.98 -8.90 6.85
N GLY A 69 -8.02 -9.98 7.63
CA GLY A 69 -6.84 -10.64 8.20
C GLY A 69 -6.08 -11.47 7.17
#